data_AF-A0A2S5NPT8-F1
#
_entry.id   AF-A0A2S5NPT8-F1
#
_cell.length_a   1.000
_cell.length_b   1.000
_cell.length_c   1.000
_cell.angle_alpha   90.00
_cell.angle_beta   90.00
_cell.angle_gamma   90.00
#
_symmetry.space_group_name_H-M   'P 1'
#
loop_
_entity.id
_entity.type
_entity.pdbx_description
1 polymer ?
#
loop_
_entity_poly.entity_id
_entity_poly.type
_entity_poly.pdbx_seq_one_letter_code
_entity_poly.pdbx_strand_id
1 'polypeptide(L)'
;MNLAIKGIIITSMKLKLSLITQAVAIAVAMFAQTVFAEPAKQPAISGKPYENSGTLNTKLPDSVDDQNLPDLGDIAQTVLSPQDEQFIAEQILREVAVSDEVLQDAEVTDYLQSIGQKLAASGPDKRQTFHFFAVKDNSINAFAMPGGVIGVHTGLILASNSESEMAGVLGHEIGHVTQRHLARMLASQKYDTFKNIAGIALALLVARSNPQLVSGALTASTAAGVQRQLDYTREHEREADRVGLTILDAAGFDVRGMPAFFTTLQRGTRFIEGTAPSFLRTHPLTVERIADVSNRIENMPYRQVADSLDYNLVKAKLRANNGLSQAAIEQFQENIKENRFSNETAEHYGLAVAMLR
;
A
#
# COMPACT_ATOMS: atom_id res chain seq x y z
N MET A 1 46.13 14.43 -15.41
CA MET A 1 44.76 14.75 -15.88
C MET A 1 43.64 14.38 -14.90
N ASN A 2 43.92 13.80 -13.71
CA ASN A 2 42.88 13.19 -12.85
C ASN A 2 42.49 13.99 -11.57
N LEU A 3 43.22 15.06 -11.20
CA LEU A 3 42.88 15.87 -10.01
C LEU A 3 41.95 17.04 -10.33
N ALA A 4 42.04 17.62 -11.54
CA ALA A 4 41.21 18.76 -11.93
C ALA A 4 39.72 18.40 -12.05
N ILE A 5 39.41 17.20 -12.56
CA ILE A 5 38.03 16.71 -12.74
C ILE A 5 37.37 16.41 -11.37
N LYS A 6 38.12 15.83 -10.41
CA LYS A 6 37.63 15.63 -9.03
C LYS A 6 37.34 16.97 -8.33
N GLY A 7 38.18 17.99 -8.54
CA GLY A 7 37.98 19.33 -8.00
C GLY A 7 36.69 19.99 -8.53
N ILE A 8 36.41 19.85 -9.84
CA ILE A 8 35.21 20.42 -10.47
C ILE A 8 33.92 19.72 -9.98
N ILE A 9 33.94 18.39 -9.83
CA ILE A 9 32.77 17.62 -9.35
C ILE A 9 32.46 17.97 -7.89
N ILE A 10 33.47 18.04 -7.02
CA ILE A 10 33.28 18.39 -5.60
C ILE A 10 32.79 19.84 -5.47
N THR A 11 33.29 20.76 -6.29
CA THR A 11 32.86 22.16 -6.29
C THR A 11 31.43 22.31 -6.80
N SER A 12 31.04 21.54 -7.84
CA SER A 12 29.67 21.50 -8.36
C SER A 12 28.67 20.92 -7.35
N MET A 13 29.05 19.85 -6.63
CA MET A 13 28.22 19.28 -5.55
C MET A 13 28.05 20.24 -4.38
N LYS A 14 29.11 20.95 -3.97
CA LYS A 14 29.03 21.97 -2.91
C LYS A 14 28.15 23.16 -3.33
N LEU A 15 28.20 23.57 -4.60
CA LEU A 15 27.33 24.64 -5.11
C LEU A 15 25.87 24.21 -5.13
N LYS A 16 25.57 22.98 -5.62
CA LYS A 16 24.21 22.42 -5.62
C LYS A 16 23.65 22.25 -4.21
N LEU A 17 24.47 21.78 -3.27
CA LEU A 17 24.05 21.66 -1.87
C LEU A 17 23.79 23.03 -1.23
N SER A 18 24.64 24.04 -1.50
CA SER A 18 24.44 25.41 -1.02
C SER A 18 23.17 26.07 -1.57
N LEU A 19 22.83 25.83 -2.84
CA LEU A 19 21.61 26.33 -3.48
C LEU A 19 20.35 25.68 -2.88
N ILE A 20 20.40 24.37 -2.58
CA ILE A 20 19.30 23.66 -1.91
C ILE A 20 19.10 24.19 -0.49
N THR A 21 20.18 24.40 0.27
CA THR A 21 20.09 24.94 1.64
C THR A 21 19.55 26.37 1.66
N GLN A 22 19.91 27.22 0.69
CA GLN A 22 19.34 28.57 0.56
C GLN A 22 17.87 28.56 0.15
N ALA A 23 17.45 27.67 -0.77
CA ALA A 23 16.05 27.54 -1.16
C ALA A 23 15.17 27.09 0.02
N VAL A 24 15.66 26.15 0.84
CA VAL A 24 14.97 25.69 2.05
C VAL A 24 14.90 26.80 3.11
N ALA A 25 15.98 27.58 3.31
CA ALA A 25 15.98 28.69 4.25
C ALA A 25 15.00 29.82 3.86
N ILE A 26 14.86 30.12 2.55
CA ILE A 26 13.90 31.11 2.04
C ILE A 26 12.46 30.60 2.23
N ALA A 27 12.19 29.32 1.99
CA ALA A 27 10.88 28.72 2.22
C ALA A 27 10.47 28.75 3.71
N VAL A 28 11.44 28.52 4.62
CA VAL A 28 11.22 28.60 6.07
C VAL A 28 11.01 30.05 6.55
N ALA A 29 11.73 31.02 5.96
CA ALA A 29 11.56 32.44 6.30
C ALA A 29 10.20 32.99 5.84
N MET A 30 9.68 32.54 4.68
CA MET A 30 8.33 32.88 4.22
C MET A 30 7.24 32.26 5.10
N PHE A 31 7.50 31.08 5.68
CA PHE A 31 6.60 30.43 6.63
C PHE A 31 6.45 31.20 7.95
N ALA A 32 7.51 31.86 8.42
CA ALA A 32 7.51 32.59 9.69
C ALA A 32 6.73 33.92 9.64
N GLN A 33 6.61 34.56 8.47
CA GLN A 33 5.90 35.84 8.34
C GLN A 33 4.36 35.69 8.27
N THR A 34 3.85 34.51 7.94
CA THR A 34 2.40 34.25 7.84
C THR A 34 1.74 33.77 9.14
N VAL A 35 2.52 33.49 10.20
CA VAL A 35 2.03 32.89 11.45
C VAL A 35 1.54 33.92 12.49
N PHE A 36 1.73 35.22 12.26
CA PHE A 36 1.37 36.28 13.23
C PHE A 36 0.21 37.21 12.81
N ALA A 37 -0.70 36.76 11.94
CA ALA A 37 -1.93 37.50 11.64
C ALA A 37 -3.01 37.21 12.70
N GLU A 38 -3.65 38.26 13.22
CA GLU A 38 -4.64 38.25 14.32
C GLU A 38 -5.81 37.27 14.13
N PRO A 39 -6.40 36.75 15.23
CA PRO A 39 -7.52 35.82 15.15
C PRO A 39 -8.83 36.54 14.76
N ALA A 40 -9.49 36.05 13.70
CA ALA A 40 -10.81 36.50 13.29
C ALA A 40 -11.92 36.01 14.26
N LYS A 41 -12.89 36.89 14.54
CA LYS A 41 -14.05 36.65 15.42
C LYS A 41 -14.92 35.47 14.93
N GLN A 42 -15.29 34.59 15.85
CA GLN A 42 -16.29 33.53 15.65
C GLN A 42 -17.69 34.09 15.39
N PRO A 43 -18.50 33.49 14.47
CA PRO A 43 -19.91 33.83 14.34
C PRO A 43 -20.73 33.12 15.43
N ALA A 44 -21.60 33.87 16.10
CA ALA A 44 -22.55 33.37 17.08
C ALA A 44 -23.67 32.56 16.40
N ILE A 45 -23.86 31.30 16.81
CA ILE A 45 -25.00 30.48 16.40
C ILE A 45 -26.23 30.94 17.17
N SER A 46 -27.17 31.58 16.48
CA SER A 46 -28.47 31.99 17.03
C SER A 46 -29.45 30.82 16.99
N GLY A 47 -29.66 30.17 18.13
CA GLY A 47 -30.68 29.13 18.29
C GLY A 47 -32.06 29.76 18.47
N LYS A 48 -32.94 29.64 17.47
CA LYS A 48 -34.38 29.81 17.69
C LYS A 48 -34.96 28.47 18.18
N PRO A 49 -35.76 28.44 19.26
CA PRO A 49 -36.39 27.21 19.74
C PRO A 49 -37.47 26.75 18.76
N TYR A 50 -37.52 25.45 18.49
CA TYR A 50 -38.55 24.81 17.67
C TYR A 50 -39.90 24.83 18.38
N GLU A 51 -40.94 25.37 17.73
CA GLU A 51 -42.32 25.24 18.19
C GLU A 51 -42.85 23.83 17.88
N ASN A 52 -43.33 23.15 18.92
CA ASN A 52 -43.82 21.79 18.85
C ASN A 52 -45.33 21.81 18.54
N SER A 53 -45.72 21.54 17.30
CA SER A 53 -47.12 21.31 16.95
C SER A 53 -47.28 20.16 15.96
N GLY A 54 -48.11 19.18 16.34
CA GLY A 54 -48.78 18.27 15.40
C GLY A 54 -48.25 16.84 15.30
N THR A 55 -48.86 15.92 16.05
CA THR A 55 -49.11 14.49 15.75
C THR A 55 -48.05 13.72 14.94
N LEU A 56 -47.27 12.88 15.62
CA LEU A 56 -46.39 11.87 15.02
C LEU A 56 -47.19 10.86 14.18
N ASN A 57 -47.06 10.95 12.87
CA ASN A 57 -47.49 9.92 11.93
C ASN A 57 -46.50 8.74 11.99
N THR A 58 -46.94 7.60 12.52
CA THR A 58 -46.11 6.39 12.71
C THR A 58 -46.17 5.41 11.54
N LYS A 59 -46.74 5.79 10.40
CA LYS A 59 -46.63 4.99 9.17
C LYS A 59 -45.32 5.33 8.46
N LEU A 60 -44.42 4.34 8.43
CA LEU A 60 -43.27 4.34 7.52
C LEU A 60 -43.79 4.37 6.07
N PRO A 61 -43.29 5.26 5.20
CA PRO A 61 -43.62 5.24 3.78
C PRO A 61 -43.07 3.96 3.13
N ASP A 62 -43.88 3.34 2.27
CA ASP A 62 -43.46 2.19 1.48
C ASP A 62 -42.38 2.61 0.46
N SER A 63 -41.27 1.85 0.45
CA SER A 63 -40.12 1.95 -0.46
C SER A 63 -39.45 3.32 -0.57
N VAL A 64 -38.41 3.54 0.23
CA VAL A 64 -37.39 4.56 -0.07
C VAL A 64 -36.48 3.99 -1.15
N ASP A 65 -36.47 4.66 -2.31
CA ASP A 65 -35.55 4.41 -3.42
C ASP A 65 -34.11 4.67 -2.95
N ASP A 66 -33.30 3.62 -2.85
CA ASP A 66 -31.93 3.61 -2.27
C ASP A 66 -30.91 4.46 -3.07
N GLN A 67 -31.34 5.01 -4.22
CA GLN A 67 -30.50 5.74 -5.17
C GLN A 67 -30.38 7.25 -4.89
N ASN A 68 -31.10 7.81 -3.89
CA ASN A 68 -31.14 9.26 -3.63
C ASN A 68 -31.21 9.61 -2.13
N LEU A 69 -30.58 8.83 -1.27
CA LEU A 69 -30.35 9.24 0.11
C LEU A 69 -29.33 10.39 0.14
N PRO A 70 -29.64 11.54 0.78
CA PRO A 70 -28.64 12.57 1.03
C PRO A 70 -27.49 11.96 1.84
N ASP A 71 -26.26 12.04 1.32
CA ASP A 71 -25.06 11.64 2.03
C ASP A 71 -24.97 12.45 3.33
N LEU A 72 -25.16 11.77 4.47
CA LEU A 72 -25.06 12.37 5.80
C LEU A 72 -23.58 12.57 6.17
N GLY A 73 -22.86 13.28 5.29
CA GLY A 73 -21.49 13.75 5.47
C GLY A 73 -20.55 12.71 6.05
N ASP A 74 -20.03 11.81 5.22
CA ASP A 74 -18.82 11.06 5.57
C ASP A 74 -17.70 12.08 5.89
N ILE A 75 -17.31 12.15 7.18
CA ILE A 75 -16.27 13.06 7.68
C ILE A 75 -14.96 12.86 6.87
N ALA A 76 -14.72 11.67 6.33
CA ALA A 76 -13.58 11.43 5.45
C ALA A 76 -13.58 12.30 4.19
N GLN A 77 -14.75 12.55 3.58
CA GLN A 77 -14.87 13.42 2.40
C GLN A 77 -14.53 14.88 2.71
N THR A 78 -14.72 15.32 3.96
CA THR A 78 -14.38 16.69 4.37
C THR A 78 -12.88 16.93 4.52
N VAL A 79 -12.10 15.86 4.66
CA VAL A 79 -10.64 15.92 4.83
C VAL A 79 -9.89 15.49 3.57
N LEU A 80 -10.41 14.51 2.84
CA LEU A 80 -9.86 14.06 1.58
C LEU A 80 -11.00 13.65 0.64
N SER A 81 -11.31 14.51 -0.33
CA SER A 81 -12.36 14.21 -1.32
C SER A 81 -11.90 13.11 -2.29
N PRO A 82 -12.81 12.37 -2.93
CA PRO A 82 -12.44 11.42 -3.98
C PRO A 82 -11.59 12.07 -5.09
N GLN A 83 -11.85 13.34 -5.43
CA GLN A 83 -11.07 14.09 -6.41
C GLN A 83 -9.64 14.35 -5.92
N ASP A 84 -9.47 14.70 -4.64
CA ASP A 84 -8.14 14.86 -4.04
C ASP A 84 -7.37 13.54 -4.02
N GLU A 85 -8.04 12.43 -3.71
CA GLU A 85 -7.44 11.09 -3.74
C GLU A 85 -6.92 10.73 -5.13
N GLN A 86 -7.71 11.02 -6.17
CA GLN A 86 -7.30 10.80 -7.56
C GLN A 86 -6.14 11.70 -7.96
N PHE A 87 -6.17 12.99 -7.60
CA PHE A 87 -5.05 13.88 -7.87
C PHE A 87 -3.77 13.41 -7.17
N ILE A 88 -3.85 12.97 -5.91
CA ILE A 88 -2.72 12.38 -5.18
C ILE A 88 -2.20 11.14 -5.90
N ALA A 89 -3.09 10.24 -6.32
CA ALA A 89 -2.70 9.04 -7.06
C ALA A 89 -1.92 9.38 -8.33
N GLU A 90 -2.38 10.36 -9.13
CA GLU A 90 -1.68 10.79 -10.33
C GLU A 90 -0.28 11.38 -10.03
N GLN A 91 -0.12 12.08 -8.90
CA GLN A 91 1.20 12.56 -8.48
C GLN A 91 2.11 11.40 -8.08
N ILE A 92 1.60 10.46 -7.27
CA ILE A 92 2.33 9.27 -6.86
C ILE A 92 2.77 8.46 -8.08
N LEU A 93 1.89 8.24 -9.06
CA LEU A 93 2.20 7.48 -10.27
C LEU A 93 3.31 8.14 -11.11
N ARG A 94 3.38 9.47 -11.14
CA ARG A 94 4.52 10.19 -11.77
C ARG A 94 5.82 9.94 -11.03
N GLU A 95 5.81 9.97 -9.71
CA GLU A 95 7.01 9.66 -8.89
C GLU A 95 7.43 8.19 -9.04
N VAL A 96 6.47 7.26 -9.07
CA VAL A 96 6.69 5.83 -9.30
C VAL A 96 7.37 5.58 -10.65
N ALA A 97 6.97 6.31 -11.70
CA ALA A 97 7.54 6.16 -13.04
C ALA A 97 9.03 6.53 -13.14
N VAL A 98 9.53 7.38 -12.23
CA VAL A 98 10.93 7.86 -12.24
C VAL A 98 11.75 7.38 -11.03
N SER A 99 11.14 6.63 -10.11
CA SER A 99 11.79 6.19 -8.87
C SER A 99 12.72 5.01 -9.08
N ASP A 100 13.93 5.11 -8.55
CA ASP A 100 14.92 4.02 -8.52
C ASP A 100 14.51 2.87 -7.59
N GLU A 101 13.63 3.13 -6.61
CA GLU A 101 13.10 2.13 -5.67
C GLU A 101 12.07 1.21 -6.33
N VAL A 102 11.46 1.63 -7.45
CA VAL A 102 10.43 0.88 -8.17
C VAL A 102 11.08 -0.07 -9.17
N LEU A 103 10.63 -1.33 -9.17
CA LEU A 103 11.06 -2.35 -10.12
C LEU A 103 10.41 -2.09 -11.49
N GLN A 104 11.20 -1.55 -12.42
CA GLN A 104 10.81 -1.28 -13.80
C GLN A 104 10.90 -2.55 -14.66
N ASP A 105 10.13 -3.58 -14.29
CA ASP A 105 10.06 -4.85 -15.03
C ASP A 105 8.64 -5.05 -15.58
N ALA A 106 8.54 -5.16 -16.90
CA ALA A 106 7.25 -5.24 -17.59
C ALA A 106 6.46 -6.50 -17.23
N GLU A 107 7.13 -7.65 -17.08
CA GLU A 107 6.47 -8.93 -16.79
C GLU A 107 5.97 -8.96 -15.34
N VAL A 108 6.77 -8.45 -14.40
CA VAL A 108 6.33 -8.35 -12.99
C VAL A 108 5.18 -7.36 -12.85
N THR A 109 5.25 -6.23 -13.55
CA THR A 109 4.19 -5.21 -13.53
C THR A 109 2.91 -5.73 -14.16
N ASP A 110 2.98 -6.40 -15.30
CA ASP A 110 1.82 -6.98 -15.98
C ASP A 110 1.13 -8.05 -15.12
N TYR A 111 1.91 -8.94 -14.48
CA TYR A 111 1.37 -9.90 -13.53
C TYR A 111 0.63 -9.21 -12.36
N LEU A 112 1.26 -8.22 -11.71
CA LEU A 112 0.64 -7.49 -10.60
C LEU A 112 -0.64 -6.76 -11.02
N GLN A 113 -0.64 -6.16 -12.20
CA GLN A 113 -1.84 -5.53 -12.76
C GLN A 113 -2.92 -6.58 -13.05
N SER A 114 -2.57 -7.70 -13.68
CA SER A 114 -3.52 -8.78 -14.01
C SER A 114 -4.22 -9.34 -12.76
N ILE A 115 -3.45 -9.76 -11.75
CA ILE A 115 -4.02 -10.28 -10.49
C ILE A 115 -4.79 -9.19 -9.72
N GLY A 116 -4.25 -7.97 -9.68
CA GLY A 116 -4.85 -6.85 -8.98
C GLY A 116 -6.19 -6.41 -9.60
N GLN A 117 -6.26 -6.32 -10.92
CA GLN A 117 -7.49 -6.00 -11.65
C GLN A 117 -8.53 -7.11 -11.51
N LYS A 118 -8.11 -8.40 -11.53
CA LYS A 118 -9.01 -9.52 -11.27
C LYS A 118 -9.68 -9.42 -9.88
N LEU A 119 -8.90 -9.05 -8.87
CA LEU A 119 -9.41 -8.83 -7.50
C LEU A 119 -10.31 -7.59 -7.43
N ALA A 120 -9.86 -6.45 -7.96
CA ALA A 120 -10.64 -5.21 -7.96
C ALA A 120 -11.99 -5.36 -8.69
N ALA A 121 -11.99 -6.03 -9.85
CA ALA A 121 -13.19 -6.35 -10.61
C ALA A 121 -14.15 -7.29 -9.87
N SER A 122 -13.71 -7.95 -8.79
CA SER A 122 -14.53 -8.80 -7.92
C SER A 122 -14.99 -8.09 -6.64
N GLY A 123 -14.43 -6.92 -6.34
CA GLY A 123 -14.75 -6.13 -5.15
C GLY A 123 -16.05 -5.31 -5.23
N PRO A 124 -16.50 -4.73 -4.11
CA PRO A 124 -17.78 -4.04 -4.02
C PRO A 124 -17.82 -2.70 -4.77
N ASP A 125 -16.71 -1.97 -4.82
CA ASP A 125 -16.63 -0.69 -5.52
C ASP A 125 -16.10 -0.86 -6.95
N LYS A 126 -17.01 -0.87 -7.93
CA LYS A 126 -16.67 -1.00 -9.36
C LYS A 126 -16.18 0.29 -10.01
N ARG A 127 -16.25 1.43 -9.31
CA ARG A 127 -15.85 2.75 -9.85
C ARG A 127 -14.43 3.13 -9.48
N GLN A 128 -13.89 2.52 -8.42
CA GLN A 128 -12.51 2.75 -8.00
C GLN A 128 -11.52 2.13 -9.00
N THR A 129 -10.65 2.97 -9.55
CA THR A 129 -9.51 2.52 -10.36
C THR A 129 -8.36 2.08 -9.45
N PHE A 130 -7.65 1.03 -9.83
CA PHE A 130 -6.48 0.54 -9.11
C PHE A 130 -5.23 0.53 -9.99
N HIS A 131 -4.09 0.82 -9.37
CA HIS A 131 -2.77 0.77 -9.99
C HIS A 131 -1.81 0.01 -9.09
N PHE A 132 -1.15 -1.00 -9.65
CA PHE A 132 -0.20 -1.84 -8.91
C PHE A 132 1.21 -1.63 -9.43
N PHE A 133 2.19 -1.60 -8.54
CA PHE A 133 3.60 -1.51 -8.88
C PHE A 133 4.48 -2.33 -7.92
N ALA A 134 5.63 -2.77 -8.39
CA ALA A 134 6.59 -3.53 -7.61
C ALA A 134 7.67 -2.61 -7.01
N VAL A 135 8.01 -2.80 -5.74
CA VAL A 135 9.11 -2.13 -5.03
C VAL A 135 10.29 -3.10 -4.90
N LYS A 136 11.50 -2.64 -5.23
CA LYS A 136 12.76 -3.39 -5.14
C LYS A 136 13.22 -3.53 -3.68
N ASP A 137 12.45 -4.25 -2.89
CA ASP A 137 12.77 -4.53 -1.49
C ASP A 137 12.51 -6.01 -1.19
N ASN A 138 13.47 -6.64 -0.49
CA ASN A 138 13.42 -8.02 -0.03
C ASN A 138 12.58 -8.19 1.24
N SER A 139 12.15 -7.09 1.87
CA SER A 139 11.22 -7.14 2.99
C SER A 139 9.83 -7.59 2.55
N ILE A 140 9.12 -8.30 3.45
CA ILE A 140 7.74 -8.71 3.20
C ILE A 140 6.84 -7.51 3.51
N ASN A 141 6.34 -6.85 2.46
CA ASN A 141 5.43 -5.72 2.56
C ASN A 141 4.52 -5.55 1.33
N ALA A 142 3.37 -4.94 1.57
CA ALA A 142 2.49 -4.34 0.58
C ALA A 142 1.79 -3.16 1.26
N PHE A 143 1.31 -2.19 0.48
CA PHE A 143 0.64 -1.02 1.02
C PHE A 143 -0.29 -0.36 0.02
N ALA A 144 -1.43 0.11 0.53
CA ALA A 144 -2.34 1.01 -0.17
C ALA A 144 -2.02 2.50 0.09
N MET A 145 -2.14 3.30 -0.96
CA MET A 145 -2.09 4.76 -0.95
C MET A 145 -3.40 5.33 -1.52
N PRO A 146 -3.68 6.64 -1.36
CA PRO A 146 -4.90 7.27 -1.87
C PRO A 146 -5.11 7.02 -3.37
N GLY A 147 -6.37 6.98 -3.78
CA GLY A 147 -6.78 6.84 -5.19
C GLY A 147 -6.47 5.48 -5.83
N GLY A 148 -6.27 4.44 -5.01
CA GLY A 148 -6.14 3.06 -5.49
C GLY A 148 -4.75 2.66 -5.94
N VAL A 149 -3.72 3.39 -5.52
CA VAL A 149 -2.33 3.04 -5.82
C VAL A 149 -1.81 2.05 -4.77
N ILE A 150 -1.42 0.85 -5.18
CA ILE A 150 -0.95 -0.23 -4.32
C ILE A 150 0.49 -0.60 -4.69
N GLY A 151 1.39 -0.51 -3.72
CA GLY A 151 2.79 -0.95 -3.84
C GLY A 151 2.98 -2.34 -3.25
N VAL A 152 3.77 -3.18 -3.92
CA VAL A 152 4.08 -4.54 -3.48
C VAL A 152 5.58 -4.76 -3.46
N HIS A 153 6.15 -5.18 -2.33
CA HIS A 153 7.58 -5.47 -2.27
C HIS A 153 7.89 -6.81 -2.94
N THR A 154 9.01 -6.88 -3.64
CA THR A 154 9.48 -8.15 -4.26
C THR A 154 9.65 -9.28 -3.23
N GLY A 155 10.03 -8.95 -2.00
CA GLY A 155 10.13 -9.89 -0.88
C GLY A 155 8.80 -10.55 -0.53
N LEU A 156 7.67 -9.84 -0.67
CA LEU A 156 6.35 -10.41 -0.45
C LEU A 156 6.01 -11.47 -1.52
N ILE A 157 6.25 -11.14 -2.78
CA ILE A 157 6.01 -12.06 -3.91
C ILE A 157 6.85 -13.34 -3.71
N LEU A 158 8.12 -13.19 -3.36
CA LEU A 158 9.04 -14.29 -3.09
C LEU A 158 8.65 -15.14 -1.87
N ALA A 159 8.11 -14.51 -0.82
CA ALA A 159 7.73 -15.17 0.43
C ALA A 159 6.38 -15.90 0.35
N SER A 160 5.44 -15.45 -0.49
CA SER A 160 4.15 -16.13 -0.67
C SER A 160 4.35 -17.59 -1.10
N ASN A 161 3.62 -18.55 -0.52
CA ASN A 161 3.73 -19.96 -0.93
C ASN A 161 2.77 -20.37 -2.04
N SER A 162 1.74 -19.55 -2.30
CA SER A 162 0.78 -19.73 -3.38
C SER A 162 0.31 -18.38 -3.91
N GLU A 163 -0.26 -18.39 -5.11
CA GLU A 163 -0.90 -17.22 -5.69
C GLU A 163 -2.13 -16.78 -4.85
N SER A 164 -2.79 -17.74 -4.18
CA SER A 164 -3.90 -17.42 -3.25
C SER A 164 -3.42 -16.70 -1.98
N GLU A 165 -2.22 -16.97 -1.48
CA GLU A 165 -1.61 -16.17 -0.40
C GLU A 165 -1.35 -14.73 -0.86
N MET A 166 -0.76 -14.57 -2.06
CA MET A 166 -0.52 -13.26 -2.67
C MET A 166 -1.83 -12.48 -2.88
N ALA A 167 -2.84 -13.14 -3.43
CA ALA A 167 -4.16 -12.58 -3.65
C ALA A 167 -4.84 -12.18 -2.33
N GLY A 168 -4.61 -12.93 -1.25
CA GLY A 168 -5.11 -12.59 0.09
C GLY A 168 -4.58 -11.26 0.60
N VAL A 169 -3.28 -10.98 0.42
CA VAL A 169 -2.70 -9.67 0.77
C VAL A 169 -3.24 -8.56 -0.12
N LEU A 170 -3.30 -8.78 -1.43
CA LEU A 170 -3.82 -7.77 -2.36
C LEU A 170 -5.30 -7.47 -2.11
N GLY A 171 -6.11 -8.48 -1.80
CA GLY A 171 -7.51 -8.31 -1.41
C GLY A 171 -7.65 -7.47 -0.12
N HIS A 172 -6.76 -7.67 0.85
CA HIS A 172 -6.68 -6.86 2.07
C HIS A 172 -6.32 -5.40 1.76
N GLU A 173 -5.31 -5.14 0.93
CA GLU A 173 -4.94 -3.77 0.52
C GLU A 173 -6.06 -3.08 -0.29
N ILE A 174 -6.73 -3.81 -1.18
CA ILE A 174 -7.91 -3.31 -1.89
C ILE A 174 -9.00 -2.93 -0.88
N GLY A 175 -9.22 -3.76 0.15
CA GLY A 175 -10.12 -3.43 1.26
C GLY A 175 -9.77 -2.12 1.96
N HIS A 176 -8.49 -1.82 2.19
CA HIS A 176 -8.09 -0.53 2.75
C HIS A 176 -8.47 0.67 1.86
N VAL A 177 -8.34 0.52 0.54
CA VAL A 177 -8.72 1.55 -0.43
C VAL A 177 -10.24 1.72 -0.48
N THR A 178 -11.00 0.64 -0.71
CA THR A 178 -12.45 0.73 -0.89
C THR A 178 -13.15 1.22 0.37
N GLN A 179 -12.63 0.86 1.54
CA GLN A 179 -13.15 1.33 2.83
C GLN A 179 -12.57 2.69 3.25
N ARG A 180 -11.78 3.35 2.37
CA ARG A 180 -11.19 4.68 2.56
C ARG A 180 -10.52 4.85 3.93
N HIS A 181 -9.83 3.81 4.39
CA HIS A 181 -9.27 3.77 5.75
C HIS A 181 -8.28 4.91 6.01
N LEU A 182 -7.47 5.25 5.01
CA LEU A 182 -6.52 6.36 5.11
C LEU A 182 -7.25 7.71 5.26
N ALA A 183 -8.28 7.98 4.45
CA ALA A 183 -9.07 9.21 4.56
C ALA A 183 -9.81 9.31 5.91
N ARG A 184 -10.45 8.21 6.36
CA ARG A 184 -11.11 8.14 7.69
C ARG A 184 -10.14 8.39 8.84
N MET A 185 -8.94 7.83 8.75
CA MET A 185 -7.90 8.01 9.76
C MET A 185 -7.36 9.45 9.77
N LEU A 186 -7.10 10.06 8.61
CA LEU A 186 -6.69 11.46 8.51
C LEU A 186 -7.78 12.40 9.07
N ALA A 187 -9.04 12.11 8.79
CA ALA A 187 -10.17 12.86 9.32
C ALA A 187 -10.27 12.80 10.84
N SER A 188 -9.99 11.63 11.42
CA SER A 188 -10.00 11.43 12.88
C SER A 188 -8.91 12.24 13.61
N GLN A 189 -7.82 12.58 12.92
CA GLN A 189 -6.66 13.27 13.50
C GLN A 189 -6.74 14.81 13.39
N LYS A 190 -7.84 15.38 12.86
CA LYS A 190 -8.07 16.84 12.72
C LYS A 190 -6.90 17.61 12.09
N TYR A 191 -6.27 17.06 11.07
CA TYR A 191 -5.15 17.72 10.40
C TYR A 191 -5.63 18.81 9.42
N ASP A 192 -5.38 20.08 9.77
CA ASP A 192 -5.47 21.25 8.85
C ASP A 192 -4.36 21.26 7.77
N THR A 193 -3.60 20.16 7.62
CA THR A 193 -2.20 20.17 7.13
C THR A 193 -2.03 19.56 5.74
N PHE A 194 -2.98 19.74 4.83
CA PHE A 194 -2.85 19.27 3.44
C PHE A 194 -2.97 20.38 2.40
N LYS A 195 -2.39 21.55 2.69
CA LYS A 195 -2.37 22.70 1.77
C LYS A 195 -1.41 22.53 0.57
N ASN A 196 -0.65 21.43 0.46
CA ASN A 196 0.20 21.14 -0.69
C ASN A 196 0.15 19.66 -1.09
N ILE A 197 -0.65 19.34 -2.10
CA ILE A 197 -0.94 17.96 -2.48
C ILE A 197 0.29 17.21 -3.07
N ALA A 198 1.16 17.91 -3.81
CA ALA A 198 2.35 17.30 -4.40
C ALA A 198 3.39 16.84 -3.36
N GLY A 199 3.58 17.64 -2.30
CA GLY A 199 4.49 17.28 -1.21
C GLY A 199 4.02 16.05 -0.41
N ILE A 200 2.71 15.82 -0.35
CA ILE A 200 2.12 14.64 0.31
C ILE A 200 2.42 13.38 -0.49
N ALA A 201 2.23 13.40 -1.80
CA ALA A 201 2.43 12.24 -2.66
C ALA A 201 3.83 11.65 -2.51
N LEU A 202 4.87 12.50 -2.58
CA LEU A 202 6.25 12.08 -2.38
C LEU A 202 6.50 11.57 -0.94
N ALA A 203 5.98 12.29 0.07
CA ALA A 203 6.14 11.87 1.46
C ALA A 203 5.48 10.51 1.74
N LEU A 204 4.29 10.26 1.17
CA LEU A 204 3.58 8.98 1.28
C LEU A 204 4.34 7.86 0.58
N LEU A 205 4.81 8.09 -0.65
CA LEU A 205 5.57 7.10 -1.40
C LEU A 205 6.82 6.68 -0.60
N VAL A 206 7.61 7.64 -0.13
CA VAL A 206 8.82 7.36 0.67
C VAL A 206 8.48 6.65 1.99
N ALA A 207 7.43 7.11 2.69
CA ALA A 207 7.04 6.54 3.98
C ALA A 207 6.62 5.07 3.85
N ARG A 208 5.85 4.75 2.81
CA ARG A 208 5.30 3.41 2.58
C ARG A 208 6.28 2.46 1.87
N SER A 209 7.08 2.95 0.93
CA SER A 209 8.03 2.11 0.17
C SER A 209 9.24 1.70 0.98
N ASN A 210 9.74 2.56 1.87
CA ASN A 210 10.93 2.26 2.66
C ASN A 210 10.83 2.83 4.09
N PRO A 211 10.06 2.17 4.98
CA PRO A 211 9.87 2.66 6.36
C PRO A 211 11.17 2.81 7.16
N GLN A 212 12.25 2.13 6.77
CA GLN A 212 13.55 2.15 7.44
C GLN A 212 14.33 3.44 7.14
N LEU A 213 14.31 3.92 5.88
CA LEU A 213 14.98 5.16 5.49
C LEU A 213 14.41 6.41 6.18
N VAL A 214 13.12 6.36 6.53
CA VAL A 214 12.40 7.42 7.26
C VAL A 214 13.01 7.71 8.64
N SER A 215 13.71 6.73 9.24
CA SER A 215 14.31 6.88 10.57
C SER A 215 15.67 7.61 10.58
N GLY A 216 16.34 7.80 9.43
CA GLY A 216 17.75 8.21 9.38
C GLY A 216 18.10 9.51 8.63
N ALA A 217 17.23 10.07 7.79
CA ALA A 217 17.54 11.25 6.96
C ALA A 217 17.00 12.57 7.55
N LEU A 218 17.55 13.73 7.20
CA LEU A 218 17.12 15.06 7.68
C LEU A 218 15.65 15.44 7.30
N THR A 219 15.01 14.66 6.42
CA THR A 219 13.57 14.68 6.11
C THR A 219 12.70 13.89 7.12
N ALA A 220 13.31 13.31 8.15
CA ALA A 220 12.68 12.41 9.12
C ALA A 220 11.63 13.07 10.01
N SER A 221 11.68 14.38 10.27
CA SER A 221 10.71 14.99 11.21
C SER A 221 9.28 14.98 10.66
N THR A 222 9.12 15.22 9.35
CA THR A 222 7.81 15.17 8.69
C THR A 222 7.44 13.73 8.31
N ALA A 223 8.35 12.97 7.70
CA ALA A 223 8.05 11.61 7.24
C ALA A 223 7.87 10.59 8.38
N ALA A 224 8.61 10.69 9.49
CA ALA A 224 8.43 9.77 10.62
C ALA A 224 7.19 10.10 11.46
N GLY A 225 6.78 11.38 11.47
CA GLY A 225 5.47 11.79 12.01
C GLY A 225 4.33 11.18 11.20
N VAL A 226 4.43 11.30 9.87
CA VAL A 226 3.49 10.70 8.92
C VAL A 226 3.43 9.18 9.09
N GLN A 227 4.56 8.46 9.12
CA GLN A 227 4.53 7.00 9.21
C GLN A 227 3.81 6.48 10.45
N ARG A 228 4.07 7.02 11.65
CA ARG A 228 3.37 6.60 12.89
C ARG A 228 1.89 6.95 12.88
N GLN A 229 1.49 7.92 12.05
CA GLN A 229 0.10 8.31 11.87
C GLN A 229 -0.62 7.46 10.83
N LEU A 230 0.12 6.67 10.03
CA LEU A 230 -0.41 5.81 8.98
C LEU A 230 -0.71 4.37 9.44
N ASP A 231 -0.49 4.06 10.72
CA ASP A 231 -0.80 2.76 11.30
C ASP A 231 -2.32 2.59 11.42
N TYR A 232 -2.86 1.53 10.80
CA TYR A 232 -4.29 1.28 10.80
C TYR A 232 -4.78 0.83 12.18
N THR A 233 -5.99 1.27 12.54
CA THR A 233 -6.66 0.81 13.76
C THR A 233 -7.04 -0.66 13.64
N ARG A 234 -7.22 -1.34 14.78
CA ARG A 234 -7.71 -2.73 14.78
C ARG A 234 -9.05 -2.90 14.08
N GLU A 235 -9.91 -1.89 14.13
CA GLU A 235 -11.20 -1.90 13.44
C GLU A 235 -11.01 -1.88 11.92
N HIS A 236 -10.11 -1.02 11.42
CA HIS A 236 -9.77 -0.96 9.99
C HIS A 236 -9.19 -2.28 9.49
N GLU A 237 -8.32 -2.92 10.29
CA GLU A 237 -7.76 -4.23 9.92
C GLU A 237 -8.83 -5.32 9.83
N ARG A 238 -9.77 -5.39 10.79
CA ARG A 238 -10.90 -6.36 10.73
C ARG A 238 -11.79 -6.11 9.52
N GLU A 239 -12.05 -4.84 9.22
CA GLU A 239 -12.87 -4.45 8.07
C GLU A 239 -12.18 -4.84 6.75
N ALA A 240 -10.89 -4.55 6.63
CA ALA A 240 -10.07 -4.93 5.46
C ALA A 240 -9.95 -6.45 5.30
N ASP A 241 -9.76 -7.21 6.38
CA ASP A 241 -9.74 -8.68 6.36
C ASP A 241 -11.05 -9.24 5.77
N ARG A 242 -12.21 -8.72 6.22
CA ARG A 242 -13.53 -9.18 5.79
C ARG A 242 -13.84 -8.84 4.34
N VAL A 243 -13.55 -7.61 3.95
CA VAL A 243 -13.72 -7.16 2.55
C VAL A 243 -12.77 -7.94 1.65
N GLY A 244 -11.52 -8.11 2.07
CA GLY A 244 -10.51 -8.90 1.38
C GLY A 244 -10.93 -10.36 1.18
N LEU A 245 -11.47 -11.03 2.20
CA LEU A 245 -12.02 -12.39 2.06
C LEU A 245 -13.14 -12.48 1.04
N THR A 246 -14.05 -11.49 1.04
CA THR A 246 -15.16 -11.43 0.09
C THR A 246 -14.66 -11.25 -1.34
N ILE A 247 -13.68 -10.37 -1.54
CA ILE A 247 -12.99 -10.17 -2.82
C ILE A 247 -12.33 -11.46 -3.29
N LEU A 248 -11.64 -12.15 -2.38
CA LEU A 248 -10.86 -13.35 -2.67
C LEU A 248 -11.75 -14.51 -3.15
N ASP A 249 -12.87 -14.72 -2.45
CA ASP A 249 -13.89 -15.72 -2.80
C ASP A 249 -14.52 -15.42 -4.18
N ALA A 250 -14.94 -14.17 -4.37
CA ALA A 250 -15.57 -13.70 -5.61
C ALA A 250 -14.60 -13.78 -6.82
N ALA A 251 -13.31 -13.52 -6.60
CA ALA A 251 -12.26 -13.62 -7.62
C ALA A 251 -11.85 -15.07 -7.94
N GLY A 252 -12.38 -16.05 -7.21
CA GLY A 252 -12.13 -17.46 -7.48
C GLY A 252 -10.87 -18.03 -6.84
N PHE A 253 -10.20 -17.30 -5.94
CA PHE A 253 -9.02 -17.77 -5.21
C PHE A 253 -9.41 -18.64 -3.99
N ASP A 254 -8.46 -19.38 -3.41
CA ASP A 254 -8.71 -20.08 -2.15
C ASP A 254 -8.67 -19.08 -1.00
N VAL A 255 -9.81 -18.90 -0.32
CA VAL A 255 -9.94 -18.01 0.83
C VAL A 255 -9.01 -18.37 2.00
N ARG A 256 -8.54 -19.61 2.05
CA ARG A 256 -7.54 -20.09 3.03
C ARG A 256 -6.14 -19.52 2.77
N GLY A 257 -5.91 -18.91 1.60
CA GLY A 257 -4.67 -18.20 1.28
C GLY A 257 -4.38 -17.03 2.23
N MET A 258 -5.41 -16.29 2.65
CA MET A 258 -5.23 -15.16 3.58
C MET A 258 -4.65 -15.58 4.95
N PRO A 259 -5.27 -16.52 5.72
CA PRO A 259 -4.68 -16.98 6.97
C PRO A 259 -3.40 -17.81 6.79
N ALA A 260 -3.22 -18.48 5.64
CA ALA A 260 -1.95 -19.12 5.32
C ALA A 260 -0.82 -18.09 5.24
N PHE A 261 -1.07 -16.93 4.62
CA PHE A 261 -0.08 -15.85 4.56
C PHE A 261 0.25 -15.26 5.94
N PHE A 262 -0.71 -15.17 6.86
CA PHE A 262 -0.42 -14.81 8.26
C PHE A 262 0.59 -15.76 8.90
N THR A 263 0.49 -17.05 8.59
CA THR A 263 1.47 -18.05 9.04
C THR A 263 2.82 -17.83 8.36
N THR A 264 2.84 -17.50 7.06
CA THR A 264 4.06 -17.11 6.31
C THR A 264 4.77 -15.93 6.99
N LEU A 265 4.04 -14.88 7.36
CA LEU A 265 4.57 -13.73 8.10
C LEU A 265 5.15 -14.12 9.46
N GLN A 266 4.44 -14.96 10.22
CA GLN A 266 4.91 -15.46 11.53
C GLN A 266 6.11 -16.41 11.44
N ARG A 267 6.35 -17.06 10.30
CA ARG A 267 7.57 -17.85 10.08
C ARG A 267 8.74 -16.95 9.70
N GLY A 268 8.49 -15.93 8.88
CA GLY A 268 9.50 -14.93 8.50
C GLY A 268 10.09 -14.16 9.69
N THR A 269 9.31 -13.95 10.76
CA THR A 269 9.79 -13.32 12.01
C THR A 269 10.75 -14.19 12.82
N ARG A 270 10.68 -15.52 12.69
CA ARG A 270 11.45 -16.45 13.55
C ARG A 270 12.92 -16.54 13.18
N PHE A 271 13.27 -16.21 11.93
CA PHE A 271 14.64 -16.29 11.42
C PHE A 271 15.39 -14.96 11.44
N ILE A 272 14.70 -13.85 11.77
CA ILE A 272 15.28 -12.52 11.91
C ILE A 272 15.02 -12.07 13.36
N GLU A 273 15.95 -12.40 14.28
CA GLU A 273 15.83 -12.00 15.68
C GLU A 273 15.67 -10.47 15.79
N GLY A 274 14.57 -10.04 16.41
CA GLY A 274 14.38 -8.65 16.86
C GLY A 274 13.66 -7.69 15.90
N THR A 275 13.26 -8.10 14.68
CA THR A 275 12.52 -7.20 13.77
C THR A 275 11.31 -7.89 13.14
N ALA A 276 10.10 -7.44 13.47
CA ALA A 276 8.89 -7.88 12.78
C ALA A 276 8.93 -7.43 11.30
N PRO A 277 8.43 -8.25 10.34
CA PRO A 277 8.22 -7.87 8.95
C PRO A 277 7.59 -6.48 8.86
N SER A 278 8.02 -5.72 7.86
CA SER A 278 7.50 -4.38 7.56
C SER A 278 5.97 -4.34 7.49
N PHE A 279 5.36 -5.36 6.88
CA PHE A 279 3.91 -5.51 6.81
C PHE A 279 3.25 -5.50 8.20
N LEU A 280 3.82 -6.21 9.18
CA LEU A 280 3.26 -6.31 10.54
C LEU A 280 3.40 -5.02 11.35
N ARG A 281 4.20 -4.05 10.90
CA ARG A 281 4.32 -2.74 11.56
C ARG A 281 3.13 -1.85 11.24
N THR A 282 2.67 -1.84 9.98
CA THR A 282 1.49 -1.08 9.55
C THR A 282 0.19 -1.87 9.70
N HIS A 283 0.27 -3.21 9.66
CA HIS A 283 -0.86 -4.13 9.80
C HIS A 283 -0.62 -5.11 10.97
N PRO A 284 -0.82 -4.68 12.23
CA PRO A 284 -0.60 -5.55 13.38
C PRO A 284 -1.48 -6.81 13.31
N LEU A 285 -0.84 -7.97 13.20
CA LEU A 285 -1.52 -9.26 13.23
C LEU A 285 -1.76 -9.68 14.69
N THR A 286 -3.03 -9.88 15.05
CA THR A 286 -3.44 -10.27 16.40
C THR A 286 -4.09 -11.66 16.38
N VAL A 287 -4.08 -12.34 17.53
CA VAL A 287 -4.79 -13.62 17.70
C VAL A 287 -6.28 -13.49 17.36
N GLU A 288 -6.86 -12.34 17.67
CA GLU A 288 -8.25 -12.02 17.37
C GLU A 288 -8.53 -12.01 15.87
N ARG A 289 -7.69 -11.35 15.06
CA ARG A 289 -7.84 -11.31 13.59
C ARG A 289 -7.73 -12.70 12.97
N ILE A 290 -6.75 -13.48 13.41
CA ILE A 290 -6.57 -14.87 12.95
C ILE A 290 -7.84 -15.68 13.26
N ALA A 291 -8.40 -15.53 14.46
CA ALA A 291 -9.63 -16.22 14.86
C ALA A 291 -10.85 -15.75 14.04
N ASP A 292 -11.04 -14.43 13.82
CA ASP A 292 -12.16 -13.91 13.00
C ASP A 292 -12.11 -14.45 11.57
N VAL A 293 -10.94 -14.38 10.92
CA VAL A 293 -10.74 -14.92 9.56
C VAL A 293 -10.96 -16.44 9.54
N SER A 294 -10.41 -17.18 10.51
CA SER A 294 -10.54 -18.65 10.57
C SER A 294 -12.00 -19.09 10.77
N ASN A 295 -12.75 -18.42 11.64
CA ASN A 295 -14.15 -18.72 11.88
C ASN A 295 -15.02 -18.44 10.63
N ARG A 296 -14.67 -17.43 9.84
CA ARG A 296 -15.41 -17.08 8.62
C ARG A 296 -15.23 -18.13 7.53
N ILE A 297 -14.00 -18.58 7.31
CA ILE A 297 -13.70 -19.54 6.24
C ILE A 297 -14.12 -20.97 6.58
N GLU A 298 -14.42 -21.28 7.85
CA GLU A 298 -14.84 -22.62 8.29
C GLU A 298 -16.07 -23.13 7.52
N ASN A 299 -17.04 -22.23 7.26
CA ASN A 299 -18.26 -22.55 6.53
C ASN A 299 -18.19 -22.23 5.02
N MET A 300 -17.03 -21.75 4.54
CA MET A 300 -16.84 -21.43 3.13
C MET A 300 -16.38 -22.67 2.36
N PRO A 301 -16.87 -22.87 1.12
CA PRO A 301 -16.51 -24.03 0.32
C PRO A 301 -15.00 -24.13 0.15
N TYR A 302 -14.48 -25.36 0.23
CA TYR A 302 -13.09 -25.61 -0.13
C TYR A 302 -12.92 -25.58 -1.64
N ARG A 303 -11.94 -24.82 -2.12
CA ARG A 303 -11.54 -24.80 -3.53
C ARG A 303 -10.03 -24.92 -3.59
N GLN A 304 -9.55 -26.02 -4.16
CA GLN A 304 -8.14 -26.12 -4.52
C GLN A 304 -7.92 -25.32 -5.80
N VAL A 305 -7.16 -24.22 -5.68
CA VAL A 305 -6.83 -23.34 -6.81
C VAL A 305 -5.36 -23.56 -7.16
N ALA A 306 -5.10 -23.97 -8.40
CA ALA A 306 -3.74 -24.08 -8.90
C ALA A 306 -3.18 -22.67 -9.16
N ASP A 307 -1.91 -22.47 -8.83
CA ASP A 307 -1.21 -21.22 -9.13
C ASP A 307 -1.09 -21.02 -10.64
N SER A 308 -1.27 -19.79 -11.10
CA SER A 308 -1.07 -19.43 -12.51
C SER A 308 0.38 -19.65 -12.95
N LEU A 309 0.59 -19.86 -14.25
CA LEU A 309 1.94 -19.92 -14.80
C LEU A 309 2.66 -18.57 -14.60
N ASP A 310 1.96 -17.46 -14.79
CA ASP A 310 2.52 -16.10 -14.63
C ASP A 310 3.06 -15.87 -13.22
N TYR A 311 2.34 -16.29 -12.17
CA TYR A 311 2.82 -16.24 -10.79
C TYR A 311 4.14 -17.00 -10.61
N ASN A 312 4.21 -18.23 -11.14
CA ASN A 312 5.40 -19.06 -11.05
C ASN A 312 6.58 -18.45 -11.83
N LEU A 313 6.34 -17.96 -13.05
CA LEU A 313 7.36 -17.31 -13.89
C LEU A 313 7.90 -16.03 -13.23
N VAL A 314 7.03 -15.16 -12.72
CA VAL A 314 7.43 -13.94 -12.01
C VAL A 314 8.27 -14.26 -10.77
N LYS A 315 7.86 -15.24 -9.96
CA LYS A 315 8.68 -15.69 -8.82
C LYS A 315 10.03 -16.22 -9.25
N ALA A 316 10.09 -17.03 -10.31
CA ALA A 316 11.35 -17.53 -10.85
C ALA A 316 12.25 -16.39 -11.35
N LYS A 317 11.70 -15.39 -12.05
CA LYS A 317 12.42 -14.18 -12.49
C LYS A 317 13.01 -13.40 -11.32
N LEU A 318 12.20 -13.18 -10.28
CA LEU A 318 12.63 -12.45 -9.09
C LEU A 318 13.72 -13.24 -8.33
N ARG A 319 13.60 -14.57 -8.22
CA ARG A 319 14.66 -15.43 -7.63
C ARG A 319 15.96 -15.36 -8.45
N ALA A 320 15.87 -15.45 -9.77
CA ALA A 320 17.03 -15.39 -10.67
C ALA A 320 17.80 -14.07 -10.58
N ASN A 321 17.08 -12.97 -10.35
CA ASN A 321 17.67 -11.64 -10.19
C ASN A 321 18.06 -11.30 -8.75
N ASN A 322 17.73 -12.13 -7.76
CA ASN A 322 18.11 -11.93 -6.37
C ASN A 322 19.49 -12.53 -6.10
N GLY A 323 20.40 -11.77 -5.47
CA GLY A 323 21.74 -12.23 -5.14
C GLY A 323 22.68 -12.41 -6.35
N LEU A 324 23.66 -13.31 -6.25
CA LEU A 324 24.71 -13.52 -7.26
C LEU A 324 24.24 -14.43 -8.40
N SER A 325 24.67 -14.15 -9.65
CA SER A 325 24.27 -14.93 -10.85
C SER A 325 24.63 -16.40 -10.75
N GLN A 326 25.88 -16.68 -10.39
CA GLN A 326 26.36 -18.05 -10.27
C GLN A 326 25.58 -18.86 -9.22
N ALA A 327 25.26 -18.27 -8.07
CA ALA A 327 24.48 -18.94 -7.03
C ALA A 327 23.04 -19.23 -7.50
N ALA A 328 22.41 -18.31 -8.24
CA ALA A 328 21.10 -18.54 -8.82
C ALA A 328 21.12 -19.68 -9.86
N ILE A 329 22.12 -19.70 -10.76
CA ILE A 329 22.30 -20.76 -11.76
C ILE A 329 22.43 -22.13 -11.08
N GLU A 330 23.31 -22.24 -10.09
CA GLU A 330 23.52 -23.47 -9.34
C GLU A 330 22.24 -23.95 -8.64
N GLN A 331 21.51 -23.03 -8.01
CA GLN A 331 20.25 -23.34 -7.34
C GLN A 331 19.20 -23.88 -8.31
N PHE A 332 18.98 -23.23 -9.45
CA PHE A 332 18.01 -23.69 -10.45
C PHE A 332 18.43 -25.04 -11.06
N GLN A 333 19.73 -25.24 -11.34
CA GLN A 333 20.24 -26.51 -11.85
C GLN A 333 20.06 -27.66 -10.85
N GLU A 334 20.33 -27.43 -9.56
CA GLU A 334 20.09 -28.42 -8.51
C GLU A 334 18.60 -28.75 -8.40
N ASN A 335 17.74 -27.73 -8.39
CA ASN A 335 16.30 -27.92 -8.31
C ASN A 335 15.75 -28.76 -9.48
N ILE A 336 16.20 -28.48 -10.71
CA ILE A 336 15.82 -29.27 -11.90
C ILE A 336 16.33 -30.70 -11.78
N LYS A 337 17.62 -30.87 -11.45
CA LYS A 337 18.26 -32.20 -11.33
C LYS A 337 17.59 -33.07 -10.28
N GLU A 338 17.17 -32.48 -9.17
CA GLU A 338 16.60 -33.18 -8.02
C GLU A 338 15.07 -33.19 -8.00
N ASN A 339 14.41 -32.63 -9.02
CA ASN A 339 12.95 -32.47 -9.09
C ASN A 339 12.36 -31.71 -7.88
N ARG A 340 13.08 -30.68 -7.40
CA ARG A 340 12.66 -29.81 -6.28
C ARG A 340 11.99 -28.52 -6.80
N PHE A 341 10.88 -28.66 -7.51
CA PHE A 341 10.12 -27.53 -8.06
C PHE A 341 8.60 -27.74 -7.97
N SER A 342 7.84 -26.66 -7.82
CA SER A 342 6.37 -26.68 -7.97
C SER A 342 5.95 -26.63 -9.43
N ASN A 343 6.77 -25.99 -10.29
CA ASN A 343 6.51 -25.81 -11.71
C ASN A 343 7.84 -25.91 -12.48
N GLU A 344 7.99 -26.94 -13.30
CA GLU A 344 9.21 -27.23 -14.06
C GLU A 344 9.54 -26.11 -15.07
N THR A 345 8.52 -25.62 -15.78
CA THR A 345 8.68 -24.54 -16.78
C THR A 345 9.24 -23.27 -16.14
N ALA A 346 8.74 -22.91 -14.96
CA ALA A 346 9.24 -21.75 -14.23
C ALA A 346 10.69 -21.93 -13.76
N GLU A 347 11.07 -23.13 -13.36
CA GLU A 347 12.45 -23.43 -12.94
C GLU A 347 13.44 -23.30 -14.10
N HIS A 348 13.08 -23.81 -15.29
CA HIS A 348 13.88 -23.64 -16.51
C HIS A 348 13.93 -22.18 -16.98
N TYR A 349 12.81 -21.45 -16.89
CA TYR A 349 12.77 -20.04 -17.22
C TYR A 349 13.68 -19.23 -16.27
N GLY A 350 13.61 -19.50 -14.95
CA GLY A 350 14.48 -18.88 -13.96
C GLY A 350 15.97 -19.15 -14.22
N LEU A 351 16.32 -20.39 -14.60
CA LEU A 351 17.67 -20.74 -15.03
C LEU A 351 18.14 -19.91 -16.23
N ALA A 352 17.28 -19.78 -17.26
CA ALA A 352 17.60 -19.00 -18.45
C ALA A 352 17.81 -17.51 -18.10
N VAL A 353 16.94 -16.93 -17.27
CA VAL A 353 17.10 -15.55 -16.78
C VAL A 353 18.41 -15.39 -16.00
N ALA A 354 18.75 -16.34 -15.12
CA ALA A 354 19.98 -16.29 -14.34
C ALA A 354 21.25 -16.35 -15.20
N MET A 355 21.22 -17.08 -16.32
CA MET A 355 22.32 -17.19 -17.29
C MET A 355 22.49 -15.95 -18.19
N LEU A 356 21.43 -15.17 -18.39
CA LEU A 356 21.44 -13.96 -19.24
C LEU A 356 21.95 -12.72 -18.51
N ARG A 357 22.06 -12.78 -17.18
CA ARG A 357 22.57 -11.72 -16.31
C ARG A 357 24.08 -11.74 -16.24
#